data_AF-A0A534L413-F1
#
_entry.id   AF-A0A534L413-F1
#
_cell.length_a   1.000
_cell.length_b   1.000
_cell.length_c   1.000
_cell.angle_alpha   90.00
_cell.angle_beta   90.00
_cell.angle_gamma   90.00
#
_symmetry.space_group_name_H-M   'P 1'
#
loop_
_entity.id
_entity.type
_entity.pdbx_description
1 polymer ?
#
loop_
_entity_poly.entity_id
_entity_poly.type
_entity_poly.pdbx_seq_one_letter_code
_entity_poly.pdbx_strand_id
1 'polypeptide(L)'
;GWFRSRGPRAAYATPWGERSTSRNPLQALGQFIESLPKATAGTPSYPFLGGPVGYFAYDLGRLFEHVPDEKPADLQIPDIHLAVYPRVYIIDRIWGETFVVAPRTRIEYE
;
A
#
# COMPACT_ATOMS: atom_id res chain seq x y z
N GLY A 1 0.55 -8.25 -4.15
CA GLY A 1 1.00 -6.95 -4.68
C GLY A 1 1.60 -6.13 -3.57
N TRP A 2 2.60 -5.31 -3.89
CA TRP A 2 3.32 -4.49 -2.91
C TRP A 2 3.86 -3.22 -3.58
N PHE A 3 4.13 -2.18 -2.80
CA PHE A 3 4.78 -0.94 -3.24
C PHE A 3 5.87 -0.56 -2.24
N ARG A 4 7.05 -0.20 -2.74
CA ARG A 4 8.18 0.28 -1.93
C ARG A 4 8.83 1.48 -2.61
N SER A 5 9.25 2.47 -1.84
CA SER A 5 10.10 3.54 -2.36
C SER A 5 11.22 3.94 -1.41
N ARG A 6 12.30 4.49 -1.97
CA ARG A 6 13.38 5.13 -1.23
C ARG A 6 14.02 6.23 -2.08
N GLY A 7 13.96 7.46 -1.59
CA GLY A 7 14.25 8.67 -2.34
C GLY A 7 13.47 8.69 -3.66
N PRO A 8 14.13 8.93 -4.81
CA PRO A 8 13.46 9.00 -6.10
C PRO A 8 13.11 7.63 -6.69
N ARG A 9 13.48 6.53 -6.04
CA ARG A 9 13.27 5.18 -6.57
C ARG A 9 12.01 4.59 -5.98
N ALA A 10 11.10 4.13 -6.82
CA ALA A 10 9.93 3.36 -6.42
C ALA A 10 9.86 2.06 -7.23
N ALA A 11 9.42 0.99 -6.58
CA ALA A 11 9.16 -0.30 -7.19
C ALA A 11 7.86 -0.86 -6.64
N TYR A 12 7.09 -1.54 -7.48
CA TYR A 12 5.85 -2.17 -7.07
C TYR A 12 5.51 -3.38 -7.92
N ALA A 13 4.80 -4.31 -7.30
CA ALA A 13 4.26 -5.50 -7.96
C ALA A 13 2.74 -5.50 -7.88
N THR A 14 2.12 -5.80 -9.01
CA THR A 14 0.67 -5.99 -9.18
C THR A 14 0.41 -7.40 -9.72
N PRO A 15 -0.83 -7.88 -9.73
CA PRO A 15 -1.17 -9.15 -10.40
C PRO A 15 -0.78 -9.19 -11.89
N TRP A 16 -0.50 -8.04 -12.52
CA TRP A 16 -0.12 -7.96 -13.94
C TRP A 16 1.38 -7.67 -14.16
N GLY A 17 2.20 -7.78 -13.11
CA GLY A 17 3.65 -7.69 -13.19
C GLY A 17 4.28 -6.65 -12.26
N GLU A 18 5.61 -6.60 -12.31
CA GLU A 18 6.45 -5.68 -11.55
C GLU A 18 6.84 -4.45 -12.38
N ARG A 19 6.95 -3.31 -11.71
CA ARG A 19 7.37 -2.04 -12.29
C ARG A 19 8.35 -1.34 -11.36
N SER A 20 9.35 -0.70 -11.95
CA SER A 20 10.27 0.19 -11.25
C SER A 20 10.35 1.54 -11.95
N THR A 21 10.48 2.62 -11.18
CA THR A 21 10.58 3.98 -11.69
C THR A 21 11.52 4.81 -10.83
N SER A 22 12.21 5.76 -11.46
CA SER A 22 13.05 6.77 -10.80
C SER A 22 12.38 8.15 -10.75
N ARG A 23 11.05 8.19 -10.84
CA ARG A 23 10.23 9.42 -10.79
C ARG A 23 9.76 9.70 -9.36
N ASN A 24 9.07 10.83 -9.17
CA ASN A 24 8.46 11.18 -7.88
C ASN A 24 7.70 9.97 -7.29
N PRO A 25 8.04 9.51 -6.06
CA PRO A 25 7.50 8.29 -5.49
C PRO A 25 6.00 8.37 -5.21
N LEU A 26 5.45 9.56 -4.97
CA LEU A 26 4.01 9.75 -4.78
C LEU A 26 3.23 9.61 -6.08
N GLN A 27 3.81 10.05 -7.20
CA GLN A 27 3.23 9.82 -8.52
C GLN A 27 3.22 8.31 -8.85
N ALA A 28 4.33 7.62 -8.54
CA ALA A 28 4.42 6.17 -8.71
C ALA A 28 3.40 5.44 -7.82
N LEU A 29 3.20 5.91 -6.58
CA LEU A 29 2.19 5.38 -5.67
C LEU A 29 0.77 5.57 -6.21
N GLY A 30 0.48 6.74 -6.79
CA GLY A 30 -0.80 7.01 -7.45
C GLY A 30 -1.08 6.01 -8.57
N GLN A 31 -0.11 5.81 -9.47
CA GLN A 31 -0.21 4.82 -10.56
C GLN A 31 -0.41 3.40 -10.03
N PHE A 32 0.29 3.04 -8.96
CA PHE A 32 0.11 1.75 -8.31
C PHE A 32 -1.31 1.58 -7.78
N ILE A 33 -1.84 2.55 -7.02
CA ILE A 33 -3.21 2.51 -6.48
C ILE A 33 -4.25 2.44 -7.61
N GLU A 34 -4.09 3.25 -8.66
CA GLU A 34 -4.99 3.27 -9.82
C GLU A 34 -5.00 1.96 -10.58
N SER A 35 -3.87 1.24 -10.60
CA SER A 35 -3.79 -0.08 -11.24
C SER A 35 -4.57 -1.14 -10.46
N LEU A 36 -4.74 -1.02 -9.14
CA LEU A 36 -5.36 -2.07 -8.33
C LEU A 36 -6.86 -2.24 -8.67
N PRO A 37 -7.38 -3.48 -8.57
CA PRO A 37 -8.82 -3.71 -8.70
C PRO A 37 -9.58 -2.92 -7.64
N LYS A 38 -10.65 -2.23 -8.06
CA LYS A 38 -11.53 -1.51 -7.14
C LYS A 38 -12.47 -2.50 -6.47
N ALA A 39 -12.49 -2.51 -5.14
CA ALA A 39 -13.50 -3.24 -4.38
C ALA A 39 -14.86 -2.57 -4.58
N THR A 40 -15.89 -3.34 -4.92
CA THR A 40 -17.27 -2.89 -4.88
C THR A 40 -17.84 -3.21 -3.50
N ALA A 41 -18.32 -2.18 -2.80
CA ALA A 41 -18.99 -2.38 -1.53
C ALA A 41 -20.30 -3.13 -1.78
N GLY A 42 -20.45 -4.29 -1.12
CA GLY A 42 -21.76 -4.90 -0.94
C GLY A 42 -22.60 -4.10 0.06
N THR A 43 -23.85 -4.52 0.26
CA THR A 43 -24.70 -4.01 1.34
C THR A 43 -24.74 -5.08 2.45
N PRO A 44 -24.41 -4.75 3.71
CA PRO A 44 -23.94 -3.45 4.22
C PRO A 44 -22.49 -3.14 3.82
N SER A 45 -22.16 -1.84 3.72
CA SER A 45 -20.80 -1.39 3.43
C SER A 45 -19.97 -1.34 4.71
N TYR A 46 -18.78 -1.96 4.68
CA TYR A 46 -17.79 -1.87 5.75
C TYR A 46 -16.75 -0.77 5.46
N PRO A 47 -16.15 -0.15 6.49
CA PRO A 47 -15.21 0.97 6.32
C PRO A 47 -13.92 0.57 5.57
N PHE A 48 -13.57 -0.71 5.56
CA PHE A 48 -12.40 -1.23 4.84
C PHE A 48 -12.70 -2.59 4.24
N LEU A 49 -12.57 -2.71 2.92
CA LEU A 49 -12.86 -3.94 2.16
C LEU A 49 -11.60 -4.70 1.74
N GLY A 50 -10.42 -4.23 2.18
CA GLY A 50 -9.12 -4.64 1.66
C GLY A 50 -8.49 -3.57 0.80
N GLY A 51 -7.19 -3.72 0.55
CA GLY A 51 -6.40 -2.73 -0.17
C GLY A 51 -4.96 -2.64 0.32
N PRO A 52 -4.22 -1.62 -0.15
CA PRO A 52 -2.85 -1.37 0.27
C PRO A 52 -2.81 -0.90 1.74
N VAL A 53 -2.01 -1.59 2.56
CA VAL A 53 -1.75 -1.23 3.97
C VAL A 53 -0.26 -1.30 4.23
N GLY A 54 0.25 -0.39 5.05
CA GLY A 54 1.65 -0.36 5.45
C GLY A 54 1.99 0.99 6.07
N TYR A 55 3.15 1.55 5.74
CA TYR A 55 3.65 2.77 6.37
C TYR A 55 4.29 3.76 5.40
N PHE A 56 4.35 5.00 5.87
CA PHE A 56 5.16 6.10 5.36
C PHE A 56 6.20 6.42 6.42
N ALA A 57 7.48 6.33 6.09
CA ALA A 57 8.56 6.60 7.04
C ALA A 57 8.73 8.11 7.24
N TYR A 58 9.34 8.48 8.36
CA TYR A 58 9.62 9.87 8.68
C TYR A 58 10.43 10.59 7.58
N ASP A 59 11.41 9.89 7.00
CA ASP A 59 12.27 10.44 5.95
C ASP A 59 11.53 10.76 4.64
N LEU A 60 10.30 10.27 4.45
CA LEU A 60 9.45 10.69 3.32
C LEU A 60 9.22 12.21 3.32
N GLY A 61 9.22 12.87 4.50
CA GLY A 61 9.07 14.32 4.62
C GLY A 61 10.13 15.10 3.83
N ARG A 62 11.31 14.51 3.60
CA ARG A 62 12.40 15.10 2.82
C ARG A 62 12.07 15.26 1.33
N LEU A 63 10.99 14.62 0.86
CA LEU A 63 10.46 14.86 -0.47
C LEU A 63 9.84 16.26 -0.61
N PHE A 64 9.34 16.82 0.48
CA PHE A 64 8.63 18.10 0.50
C PHE A 64 9.48 19.25 1.04
N GLU A 65 10.39 18.95 1.96
CA GLU A 65 11.22 19.95 2.64
C GLU A 65 12.70 19.60 2.60
N HIS A 66 13.55 20.61 2.43
CA HIS A 66 15.00 20.44 2.53
C HIS A 66 15.42 20.41 4.01
N VAL A 67 15.46 19.21 4.58
CA VAL A 67 15.92 18.99 5.96
C VAL A 67 17.37 18.50 5.95
N PRO A 68 18.30 19.14 6.67
CA PRO A 68 19.68 18.67 6.80
C PRO A 68 19.75 17.20 7.24
N ASP A 69 20.57 16.41 6.58
CA ASP A 69 20.72 14.98 6.86
C ASP A 69 22.02 14.73 7.65
N GLU A 70 21.99 15.10 8.93
CA GLU A 70 23.16 15.01 9.81
C GLU A 70 23.36 13.60 10.42
N LYS A 71 22.37 12.71 10.28
CA LYS A 71 22.43 11.35 10.82
C LYS A 71 22.75 10.36 9.70
N PRO A 72 23.71 9.43 9.91
CA PRO A 72 23.92 8.34 8.98
C PRO A 72 22.63 7.51 8.85
N ALA A 73 22.33 7.07 7.63
CA ALA A 73 21.18 6.22 7.33
C ALA A 73 21.36 4.80 7.91
N ASP A 74 21.27 4.70 9.23
CA ASP A 74 21.53 3.49 10.01
C ASP A 74 20.45 2.42 9.79
N LEU A 75 19.21 2.86 9.53
CA LEU A 75 18.13 1.98 9.08
C LEU A 75 17.96 2.08 7.56
N GLN A 76 18.22 0.98 6.86
CA GLN A 76 17.98 0.83 5.42
C GLN A 76 16.49 0.59 5.11
N ILE A 77 15.61 1.36 5.74
CA ILE A 77 14.15 1.24 5.59
C ILE A 77 13.65 2.02 4.36
N PRO A 78 12.62 1.51 3.67
CA PRO A 78 11.90 2.26 2.65
C PRO A 78 11.18 3.49 3.22
N ASP A 79 11.07 4.55 2.42
CA ASP A 79 10.26 5.75 2.73
C ASP A 79 8.76 5.46 2.66
N ILE A 80 8.38 4.52 1.79
CA ILE A 80 7.01 4.02 1.66
C ILE A 80 7.11 2.50 1.55
N HIS A 81 6.28 1.79 2.30
CA HIS A 81 6.15 0.34 2.18
C HIS A 81 4.69 -0.05 2.36
N LEU A 82 4.06 -0.59 1.31
CA LEU A 82 2.68 -1.02 1.32
C LEU A 82 2.58 -2.45 0.77
N ALA A 83 1.70 -3.25 1.34
CA ALA A 83 1.31 -4.55 0.81
C ALA A 83 -0.21 -4.54 0.55
N VAL A 84 -0.64 -5.23 -0.51
CA VAL A 84 -2.05 -5.33 -0.86
C VAL A 84 -2.66 -6.52 -0.14
N TYR A 85 -3.65 -6.25 0.70
CA TYR A 85 -4.42 -7.24 1.43
C TYR A 85 -5.81 -7.35 0.78
N PRO A 86 -6.02 -8.29 -0.15
CA PRO A 86 -7.31 -8.46 -0.82
C PRO A 86 -8.37 -9.09 0.09
N ARG A 87 -7.96 -9.70 1.20
CA ARG A 87 -8.82 -10.39 2.16
C ARG A 87 -8.63 -9.78 3.54
N VAL A 88 -9.74 -9.50 4.21
CA VAL A 88 -9.74 -8.90 5.55
C VAL A 88 -10.76 -9.58 6.45
N TYR A 89 -10.41 -9.70 7.72
CA TYR A 89 -11.33 -10.04 8.81
C TYR A 89 -11.76 -8.74 9.48
N ILE A 90 -13.05 -8.56 9.65
CA ILE A 90 -13.65 -7.40 10.29
C ILE A 90 -14.29 -7.89 11.58
N ILE A 91 -13.81 -7.38 12.71
CA ILE A 91 -14.30 -7.76 14.03
C ILE A 91 -15.13 -6.60 14.55
N ASP A 92 -16.45 -6.77 14.59
CA ASP A 92 -17.36 -5.84 15.23
C ASP A 92 -17.39 -6.14 16.73
N ARG A 93 -16.76 -5.27 17.52
CA ARG A 93 -16.69 -5.42 18.98
C ARG A 93 -17.97 -4.99 19.69
N ILE A 94 -18.86 -4.24 19.04
CA ILE A 94 -20.13 -3.81 19.64
C ILE A 94 -21.09 -4.99 19.68
N TRP A 95 -21.19 -5.73 18.57
CA TRP A 95 -22.10 -6.86 18.42
C TRP A 95 -21.45 -8.23 18.61
N GLY A 96 -20.12 -8.28 18.71
CA GLY A 96 -19.37 -9.54 18.84
C GLY A 96 -19.32 -10.37 17.57
N GLU A 97 -19.54 -9.73 16.41
CA GLU A 97 -19.62 -10.40 15.11
C GLU A 97 -18.27 -10.34 14.37
N THR A 98 -18.02 -11.34 13.53
CA THR A 98 -16.84 -11.36 12.66
C THR A 98 -17.27 -11.58 11.22
N PHE A 99 -16.82 -10.69 10.34
CA PHE A 99 -17.09 -10.74 8.92
C PHE A 99 -15.80 -10.99 8.14
N VAL A 100 -15.93 -11.62 6.98
CA VAL A 100 -14.83 -11.84 6.04
C VAL A 100 -15.17 -11.15 4.75
N VAL A 101 -14.27 -10.29 4.28
CA VAL A 101 -14.33 -9.73 2.92
C VAL A 101 -13.21 -10.36 2.12
N ALA A 102 -13.56 -10.90 0.95
CA ALA A 102 -12.64 -11.55 0.03
C ALA A 102 -13.07 -11.32 -1.43
N PRO A 103 -12.12 -11.34 -2.39
CA PRO A 103 -12.46 -11.23 -3.79
C PRO A 103 -13.29 -12.44 -4.25
N ARG A 104 -14.24 -12.21 -5.15
CA ARG A 104 -15.09 -13.29 -5.72
C ARG A 104 -14.30 -14.25 -6.61
N THR A 105 -13.26 -13.77 -7.27
CA THR A 105 -12.39 -14.56 -8.14
C THR A 105 -11.05 -14.79 -7.44
N ARG A 106 -10.42 -15.93 -7.75
CA ARG A 106 -9.06 -16.20 -7.30
C ARG A 106 -8.14 -15.16 -7.95
N ILE A 107 -7.48 -14.36 -7.13
CA ILE A 107 -6.36 -13.53 -7.58
C ILE A 107 -5.16 -14.48 -7.55
N GLU A 108 -4.73 -14.94 -8.72
CA GLU A 108 -3.48 -15.70 -8.83
C GLU A 108 -2.32 -14.76 -8.51
N TYR A 109 -1.47 -15.21 -7.59
CA TYR A 109 -0.18 -14.60 -7.30
C TYR A 109 0.84 -15.63 -7.81
N GLU A 110 1.36 -15.42 -9.02
CA GLU A 110 2.63 -16.04 -9.43
C GLU A 110 3.80 -15.27 -8.78
#